data_AF-A0A659R4D7-F1
#
_entry.id   AF-A0A659R4D7-F1
#
_cell.length_a   1.000
_cell.length_b   1.000
_cell.length_c   1.000
_cell.angle_alpha   90.00
_cell.angle_beta   90.00
_cell.angle_gamma   90.00
#
_symmetry.space_group_name_H-M   'P 1'
#
loop_
_entity.id
_entity.type
_entity.pdbx_description
1 polymer ?
#
loop_
_entity_poly.entity_id
_entity_poly.type
_entity_poly.pdbx_seq_one_letter_code
_entity_poly.pdbx_strand_id
1 'polypeptide(L)'
;MKFLKRGVALALLAAFALTTQPAQAYEKDKTYKITILHTNDHHGHFWRSEYGEYGLAAQKTLVDSIRKEVAQEGGSGLLLSGGDINTGVPESDLQDAEPDFRGMNLIGYDAMAVGNHEFDNPLTVLRQQEKWAKFPFLSANIYQKSTGERLFKPWAIFTRQDIKIAVIGLTTDDTAKIGNPEYFTDIEFRKPAEEAKVVIQELNMNEKPDVIIATTHMGHYDNGDHGSNAPGDVEMARSLPAGSLAMIVGGHSQDPVCMASENKKQVNYVPGTPCAPD
;
A
#
# COMPACT_ATOMS: atom_id res chain seq x y z
N MET A 1 3.46 59.87 47.25
CA MET A 1 2.49 59.37 46.24
C MET A 1 3.19 59.20 44.90
N LYS A 2 3.97 58.12 44.74
CA LYS A 2 4.63 57.72 43.49
C LYS A 2 4.69 56.19 43.49
N PHE A 3 4.70 55.61 42.29
CA PHE A 3 4.85 54.19 41.98
C PHE A 3 3.60 53.33 42.13
N LEU A 4 2.72 53.30 41.11
CA LEU A 4 1.93 52.10 40.79
C LEU A 4 1.17 52.19 39.43
N LYS A 5 1.79 52.58 38.31
CA LYS A 5 1.09 52.60 37.00
C LYS A 5 1.94 52.25 35.76
N ARG A 6 2.87 51.29 35.84
CA ARG A 6 3.63 50.85 34.64
C ARG A 6 3.80 49.34 34.44
N GLY A 7 3.16 48.49 35.25
CA GLY A 7 3.44 47.04 35.23
C GLY A 7 2.55 46.13 34.39
N VAL A 8 1.41 46.58 33.86
CA VAL A 8 0.38 45.65 33.33
C VAL A 8 0.26 45.63 31.80
N ALA A 9 0.90 46.57 31.09
CA ALA A 9 0.77 46.65 29.63
C ALA A 9 1.77 45.77 28.84
N LEU A 10 2.80 45.19 29.47
CA LEU A 10 3.81 44.39 28.75
C LEU A 10 3.58 42.87 28.80
N ALA A 11 2.68 42.37 29.65
CA ALA A 11 2.42 40.92 29.76
C ALA A 11 1.37 40.40 28.78
N LEU A 12 0.59 41.28 28.14
CA LEU A 12 -0.50 40.90 27.22
C LEU A 12 -0.10 40.89 25.73
N LEU A 13 1.11 41.32 25.38
CA LEU A 13 1.61 41.32 24.00
C LEU A 13 2.54 40.13 23.68
N ALA A 14 2.93 39.33 24.66
CA ALA A 14 3.79 38.16 24.45
C ALA A 14 3.01 36.86 24.15
N ALA A 15 1.67 36.86 24.25
CA ALA A 15 0.84 35.67 24.07
C ALA A 15 0.30 35.48 22.64
N PHE A 16 0.58 36.39 21.70
CA PHE A 16 -0.01 36.38 20.35
C PHE A 16 0.94 35.95 19.22
N ALA A 17 2.13 35.42 19.54
CA ALA A 17 3.13 35.01 18.55
C ALA A 17 3.40 33.49 18.48
N LEU A 18 2.50 32.66 19.02
CA LEU A 18 2.43 31.24 18.65
C LEU A 18 1.47 31.10 17.46
N THR A 19 1.81 31.76 16.35
CA THR A 19 1.29 31.32 15.06
C THR A 19 1.86 29.93 14.85
N THR A 20 1.03 28.90 15.00
CA THR A 20 1.30 27.59 14.42
C THR A 20 1.43 27.81 12.92
N GLN A 21 2.66 28.07 12.46
CA GLN A 21 2.95 27.97 11.04
C GLN A 21 2.52 26.55 10.65
N PRO A 22 1.68 26.38 9.62
CA PRO A 22 1.53 25.06 9.05
C PRO A 22 2.94 24.64 8.68
N ALA A 23 3.46 23.62 9.37
CA ALA A 23 4.72 23.02 8.99
C ALA A 23 4.54 22.62 7.52
N GLN A 24 5.17 23.36 6.60
CA GLN A 24 5.35 22.82 5.27
C GLN A 24 6.08 21.52 5.49
N ALA A 25 5.42 20.41 5.16
CA ALA A 25 5.94 19.08 5.44
C ALA A 25 7.32 18.96 4.79
N TYR A 26 7.51 19.46 3.56
CA TYR A 26 8.80 19.47 2.88
C TYR A 26 9.50 20.83 2.86
N GLU A 27 10.84 20.81 2.81
CA GLU A 27 11.66 21.98 2.54
C GLU A 27 11.63 22.32 1.04
N LYS A 28 11.31 23.58 0.74
CA LYS A 28 11.33 24.08 -0.64
C LYS A 28 12.74 23.95 -1.23
N ASP A 29 12.82 23.55 -2.50
CA ASP A 29 14.05 23.41 -3.28
C ASP A 29 15.03 22.31 -2.77
N LYS A 30 14.60 21.47 -1.82
CA LYS A 30 15.32 20.25 -1.39
C LYS A 30 14.90 19.06 -2.24
N THR A 31 15.88 18.30 -2.74
CA THR A 31 15.63 17.02 -3.41
C THR A 31 15.58 15.90 -2.39
N TYR A 32 14.47 15.17 -2.36
CA TYR A 32 14.27 14.01 -1.50
C TYR A 32 14.46 12.72 -2.30
N LYS A 33 15.19 11.75 -1.72
CA LYS A 33 15.37 10.41 -2.28
C LYS A 33 14.46 9.42 -1.53
N ILE A 34 13.43 8.94 -2.20
CA ILE A 34 12.49 7.94 -1.65
C ILE A 34 12.55 6.67 -2.51
N THR A 35 12.86 5.54 -1.88
CA THR A 35 12.86 4.22 -2.51
C THR A 35 11.60 3.46 -2.11
N ILE A 36 10.81 3.01 -3.09
CA ILE A 36 9.67 2.12 -2.85
C ILE A 36 10.08 0.71 -3.26
N LEU A 37 10.14 -0.18 -2.28
CA LEU A 37 10.27 -1.61 -2.51
C LEU A 37 8.87 -2.22 -2.51
N HIS A 38 8.66 -3.23 -3.34
CA HIS A 38 7.39 -3.93 -3.35
C HIS A 38 7.52 -5.41 -3.71
N THR A 39 6.51 -6.17 -3.29
CA THR A 39 6.21 -7.53 -3.76
C THR A 39 4.71 -7.71 -3.81
N ASN A 40 4.23 -8.80 -4.40
CA ASN A 40 2.82 -9.14 -4.51
C ASN A 40 2.69 -10.66 -4.68
N ASP A 41 1.50 -11.20 -4.45
CA ASP A 41 1.14 -12.59 -4.77
C ASP A 41 2.14 -13.58 -4.16
N HIS A 42 2.38 -13.43 -2.85
CA HIS A 42 3.34 -14.24 -2.11
C HIS A 42 2.89 -15.70 -1.98
N HIS A 43 1.57 -15.93 -1.85
CA HIS A 43 0.95 -17.26 -1.88
C HIS A 43 1.66 -18.32 -1.03
N GLY A 44 1.96 -18.01 0.23
CA GLY A 44 2.52 -18.96 1.19
C GLY A 44 4.02 -19.31 1.03
N HIS A 45 4.76 -18.62 0.14
CA HIS A 45 6.16 -18.95 -0.16
C HIS A 45 7.14 -18.41 0.91
N PHE A 46 6.83 -18.56 2.20
CA PHE A 46 7.72 -18.09 3.26
C PHE A 46 9.09 -18.77 3.24
N TRP A 47 9.13 -20.02 2.77
CA TRP A 47 10.33 -20.85 2.68
C TRP A 47 10.94 -20.84 1.27
N ARG A 48 12.21 -21.22 1.17
CA ARG A 48 12.90 -21.37 -0.10
C ARG A 48 12.37 -22.59 -0.87
N SER A 49 12.46 -22.55 -2.20
CA SER A 49 12.13 -23.68 -3.07
C SER A 49 13.03 -24.89 -2.84
N GLU A 50 12.67 -26.03 -3.44
CA GLU A 50 13.55 -27.21 -3.52
C GLU A 50 14.89 -26.92 -4.23
N TYR A 51 14.90 -25.93 -5.14
CA TYR A 51 16.10 -25.46 -5.86
C TYR A 51 16.87 -24.36 -5.09
N GLY A 52 16.39 -23.98 -3.90
CA GLY A 52 17.00 -22.96 -3.06
C GLY A 52 16.71 -21.52 -3.50
N GLU A 53 15.65 -21.31 -4.26
CA GLU A 53 15.22 -19.99 -4.74
C GLU A 53 14.31 -19.29 -3.70
N TYR A 54 14.22 -17.96 -3.80
CA TYR A 54 13.30 -17.11 -3.01
C TYR A 54 13.28 -17.40 -1.49
N GLY A 55 12.13 -17.19 -0.84
CA GLY A 55 11.92 -17.34 0.59
C GLY A 55 12.25 -16.09 1.41
N LEU A 56 11.51 -15.88 2.49
CA LEU A 56 11.57 -14.63 3.30
C LEU A 56 12.93 -14.44 3.98
N ALA A 57 13.70 -15.50 4.21
CA ALA A 57 15.05 -15.40 4.75
C ALA A 57 16.03 -14.71 3.77
N ALA A 58 16.00 -15.10 2.48
CA ALA A 58 16.81 -14.44 1.46
C ALA A 58 16.32 -13.01 1.21
N GLN A 59 14.99 -12.83 1.15
CA GLN A 59 14.37 -11.51 1.00
C GLN A 59 14.76 -10.56 2.13
N LYS A 60 14.76 -11.03 3.38
CA LYS A 60 15.20 -10.24 4.55
C LYS A 60 16.60 -9.67 4.35
N THR A 61 17.53 -10.52 3.90
CA THR A 61 18.92 -10.11 3.66
C THR A 61 19.00 -9.05 2.58
N LEU A 62 18.28 -9.24 1.46
CA LEU A 62 18.24 -8.29 0.35
C LEU A 62 17.64 -6.95 0.77
N VAL A 63 16.47 -6.96 1.41
CA VAL A 63 15.80 -5.74 1.88
C VAL A 63 16.66 -4.97 2.88
N ASP A 64 17.33 -5.68 3.80
CA ASP A 64 18.25 -5.03 4.75
C ASP A 64 19.46 -4.40 4.05
N SER A 65 20.02 -5.04 3.03
CA SER A 65 21.11 -4.44 2.24
C SER A 65 20.67 -3.18 1.50
N ILE A 66 19.49 -3.20 0.88
CA ILE A 66 18.96 -2.04 0.16
C ILE A 66 18.67 -0.90 1.13
N ARG A 67 18.05 -1.18 2.28
CA ARG A 67 17.79 -0.16 3.32
C ARG A 67 19.07 0.48 3.81
N LYS A 68 20.13 -0.31 3.99
CA LYS A 68 21.45 0.21 4.39
C LYS A 68 22.03 1.12 3.31
N GLU A 69 21.96 0.73 2.05
CA GLU A 69 22.42 1.53 0.91
C GLU A 69 21.64 2.85 0.80
N VAL A 70 20.31 2.78 0.80
CA VAL A 70 19.42 3.96 0.76
C VAL A 70 19.72 4.91 1.92
N ALA A 71 19.92 4.39 3.13
CA ALA A 71 20.27 5.21 4.29
C ALA A 71 21.65 5.87 4.16
N GLN A 72 22.64 5.18 3.60
CA GLN A 72 23.98 5.73 3.34
C GLN A 72 23.94 6.89 2.32
N GLU A 73 22.98 6.86 1.40
CA GLU A 73 22.74 7.95 0.45
C GLU A 73 21.86 9.10 0.99
N GLY A 74 21.46 9.04 2.26
CA GLY A 74 20.54 10.02 2.87
C GLY A 74 19.09 9.88 2.37
N GLY A 75 18.75 8.74 1.77
CA GLY A 75 17.40 8.42 1.33
C GLY A 75 16.53 7.84 2.44
N SER A 76 15.29 7.57 2.09
CA SER A 76 14.34 6.82 2.93
C SER A 76 13.46 5.95 2.02
N GLY A 77 12.61 5.09 2.60
CA GLY A 77 11.78 4.25 1.76
C GLY A 77 10.61 3.59 2.46
N LEU A 78 9.79 2.94 1.65
CA LEU A 78 8.67 2.10 2.06
C LEU A 78 8.83 0.72 1.44
N LEU A 79 8.35 -0.31 2.14
CA LEU A 79 8.17 -1.67 1.60
C LEU A 79 6.68 -2.00 1.59
N LEU A 80 6.10 -2.15 0.40
CA LEU A 80 4.67 -2.39 0.20
C LEU A 80 4.40 -3.79 -0.33
N SER A 81 3.22 -4.34 -0.01
CA SER A 81 2.75 -5.59 -0.59
C SER A 81 1.45 -5.39 -1.38
N GLY A 82 1.39 -5.92 -2.60
CA GLY A 82 0.18 -6.00 -3.41
C GLY A 82 -0.85 -7.01 -2.92
N GLY A 83 -0.66 -7.68 -1.77
CA GLY A 83 -1.60 -8.66 -1.23
C GLY A 83 -1.37 -10.08 -1.73
N ASP A 84 -2.36 -10.94 -1.48
CA ASP A 84 -2.35 -12.39 -1.76
C ASP A 84 -1.16 -13.08 -1.08
N ILE A 85 -1.16 -13.00 0.24
CA ILE A 85 -0.20 -13.75 1.08
C ILE A 85 -0.69 -15.18 1.26
N ASN A 86 -2.01 -15.35 1.34
CA ASN A 86 -2.66 -16.63 1.55
C ASN A 86 -2.62 -17.53 0.31
N THR A 87 -2.75 -18.83 0.56
CA THR A 87 -3.06 -19.89 -0.39
C THR A 87 -2.02 -20.14 -1.47
N GLY A 88 -1.30 -21.26 -1.37
CA GLY A 88 -0.42 -21.74 -2.45
C GLY A 88 0.61 -22.78 -2.05
N VAL A 89 1.02 -22.79 -0.78
CA VAL A 89 2.02 -23.72 -0.23
C VAL A 89 1.41 -24.46 0.96
N PRO A 90 1.34 -25.81 0.96
CA PRO A 90 0.66 -26.57 2.01
C PRO A 90 1.13 -26.25 3.43
N GLU A 91 2.42 -26.02 3.64
CA GLU A 91 2.99 -25.65 4.93
C GLU A 91 2.49 -24.29 5.42
N SER A 92 2.23 -23.33 4.54
CA SER A 92 1.60 -22.05 4.88
C SER A 92 0.10 -22.23 5.11
N ASP A 93 -0.57 -22.90 4.19
CA ASP A 93 -2.04 -23.02 4.17
C ASP A 93 -2.57 -23.73 5.42
N LEU A 94 -1.89 -24.79 5.88
CA LEU A 94 -2.23 -25.51 7.12
C LEU A 94 -1.99 -24.69 8.40
N GLN A 95 -1.32 -23.54 8.29
CA GLN A 95 -0.99 -22.64 9.38
C GLN A 95 -1.60 -21.24 9.18
N ASP A 96 -2.61 -21.12 8.30
CA ASP A 96 -3.31 -19.87 8.01
C ASP A 96 -2.35 -18.71 7.64
N ALA A 97 -1.25 -19.01 6.93
CA ALA A 97 -0.18 -18.06 6.59
C ALA A 97 0.50 -17.36 7.79
N GLU A 98 0.42 -17.93 9.01
CA GLU A 98 1.12 -17.42 10.18
C GLU A 98 2.64 -17.22 9.96
N PRO A 99 3.41 -18.18 9.40
CA PRO A 99 4.84 -17.98 9.19
C PRO A 99 5.12 -16.84 8.21
N ASP A 100 4.26 -16.62 7.23
CA ASP A 100 4.37 -15.60 6.20
C ASP A 100 4.24 -14.21 6.81
N PHE A 101 3.13 -13.93 7.51
CA PHE A 101 2.92 -12.63 8.16
C PHE A 101 3.97 -12.33 9.23
N ARG A 102 4.40 -13.34 9.99
CA ARG A 102 5.51 -13.17 10.95
C ARG A 102 6.84 -12.90 10.25
N GLY A 103 7.12 -13.56 9.14
CA GLY A 103 8.30 -13.29 8.31
C GLY A 103 8.28 -11.87 7.74
N MET A 104 7.14 -11.44 7.19
CA MET A 104 6.93 -10.07 6.70
C MET A 104 7.16 -9.03 7.81
N ASN A 105 6.81 -9.32 9.07
CA ASN A 105 7.16 -8.44 10.20
C ASN A 105 8.67 -8.31 10.42
N LEU A 106 9.44 -9.40 10.29
CA LEU A 106 10.89 -9.36 10.44
C LEU A 106 11.56 -8.59 9.30
N ILE A 107 11.03 -8.73 8.08
CA ILE A 107 11.46 -7.94 6.93
C ILE A 107 11.08 -6.47 7.12
N GLY A 108 9.93 -6.21 7.75
CA GLY A 108 9.45 -4.89 8.09
C GLY A 108 8.66 -4.26 6.95
N TYR A 109 7.65 -4.97 6.43
CA TYR A 109 6.67 -4.37 5.52
C TYR A 109 5.99 -3.17 6.19
N ASP A 110 5.67 -2.15 5.41
CA ASP A 110 5.04 -0.92 5.87
C ASP A 110 3.52 -0.94 5.72
N ALA A 111 3.01 -1.54 4.64
CA ALA A 111 1.58 -1.77 4.41
C ALA A 111 1.37 -2.86 3.35
N MET A 112 0.14 -3.37 3.29
CA MET A 112 -0.27 -4.38 2.31
C MET A 112 -1.69 -4.09 1.81
N ALA A 113 -1.94 -4.28 0.51
CA ALA A 113 -3.30 -4.36 -0.03
C ALA A 113 -3.95 -5.69 0.40
N VAL A 114 -5.22 -5.67 0.78
CA VAL A 114 -5.96 -6.93 0.93
C VAL A 114 -6.21 -7.51 -0.47
N GLY A 115 -5.70 -8.70 -0.75
CA GLY A 115 -5.95 -9.44 -1.99
C GLY A 115 -7.20 -10.29 -1.92
N ASN A 116 -7.54 -10.99 -3.00
CA ASN A 116 -8.72 -11.85 -3.02
C ASN A 116 -8.50 -13.14 -2.22
N HIS A 117 -7.28 -13.68 -2.19
CA HIS A 117 -6.96 -14.92 -1.47
C HIS A 117 -6.93 -14.73 0.06
N GLU A 118 -6.87 -13.48 0.55
CA GLU A 118 -7.13 -13.19 1.97
C GLU A 118 -8.56 -13.60 2.42
N PHE A 119 -9.47 -13.80 1.46
CA PHE A 119 -10.84 -14.27 1.71
C PHE A 119 -11.07 -15.75 1.40
N ASP A 120 -10.01 -16.53 1.15
CA ASP A 120 -10.12 -17.99 1.05
C ASP A 120 -10.43 -18.63 2.40
N ASN A 121 -10.09 -17.93 3.48
CA ASN A 121 -10.37 -18.30 4.85
C ASN A 121 -11.52 -17.45 5.42
N PRO A 122 -12.25 -17.94 6.45
CA PRO A 122 -13.25 -17.13 7.14
C PRO A 122 -12.67 -15.80 7.65
N LEU A 123 -13.48 -14.74 7.68
CA LEU A 123 -13.05 -13.40 8.12
C LEU A 123 -12.36 -13.41 9.50
N THR A 124 -12.69 -14.35 10.39
CA THR A 124 -12.03 -14.51 11.70
C THR A 124 -10.55 -14.83 11.58
N VAL A 125 -10.15 -15.61 10.56
CA VAL A 125 -8.73 -15.91 10.26
C VAL A 125 -8.04 -14.67 9.73
N LEU A 126 -8.67 -13.94 8.80
CA LEU A 126 -8.12 -12.67 8.31
C LEU A 126 -7.93 -11.63 9.45
N ARG A 127 -8.88 -11.53 10.38
CA ARG A 127 -8.72 -10.69 11.60
C ARG A 127 -7.61 -11.20 12.53
N GLN A 128 -7.30 -12.49 12.51
CA GLN A 128 -6.18 -13.05 13.25
C GLN A 128 -4.84 -12.71 12.58
N GLN A 129 -4.79 -12.74 11.24
CA GLN A 129 -3.64 -12.30 10.45
C GLN A 129 -3.32 -10.82 10.67
N GLU A 130 -4.35 -9.95 10.74
CA GLU A 130 -4.17 -8.53 11.11
C GLU A 130 -3.55 -8.35 12.52
N LYS A 131 -3.79 -9.29 13.45
CA LYS A 131 -3.16 -9.24 14.79
C LYS A 131 -1.72 -9.73 14.78
N TRP A 132 -1.38 -10.66 13.88
CA TRP A 132 0.00 -11.11 13.71
C TRP A 132 0.83 -10.04 13.02
N ALA A 133 0.30 -9.39 11.99
CA ALA A 133 0.98 -8.36 11.24
C ALA A 133 1.20 -7.09 12.07
N LYS A 134 2.38 -6.47 11.89
CA LYS A 134 2.77 -5.18 12.50
C LYS A 134 2.59 -4.02 11.52
N PHE A 135 1.97 -4.28 10.39
CA PHE A 135 1.66 -3.34 9.32
C PHE A 135 0.16 -3.45 8.99
N PRO A 136 -0.47 -2.34 8.54
CA PRO A 136 -1.89 -2.32 8.25
C PRO A 136 -2.22 -3.08 6.97
N PHE A 137 -3.36 -3.76 7.01
CA PHE A 137 -4.05 -4.30 5.85
C PHE A 137 -4.96 -3.20 5.31
N LEU A 138 -4.80 -2.86 4.04
CA LEU A 138 -5.45 -1.72 3.42
C LEU A 138 -6.42 -2.18 2.34
N SER A 139 -7.65 -1.70 2.44
CA SER A 139 -8.61 -1.77 1.35
C SER A 139 -9.72 -0.74 1.57
N ALA A 140 -9.84 0.20 0.64
CA ALA A 140 -10.82 1.26 0.71
C ALA A 140 -12.21 0.84 0.19
N ASN A 141 -12.25 -0.15 -0.70
CA ASN A 141 -13.45 -0.50 -1.46
C ASN A 141 -14.19 -1.73 -0.92
N ILE A 142 -13.83 -2.23 0.25
CA ILE A 142 -14.52 -3.35 0.91
C ILE A 142 -15.40 -2.80 2.03
N TYR A 143 -16.71 -3.05 1.91
CA TYR A 143 -17.72 -2.48 2.79
C TYR A 143 -18.59 -3.56 3.42
N GLN A 144 -19.08 -3.27 4.63
CA GLN A 144 -20.11 -4.06 5.27
C GLN A 144 -21.46 -3.60 4.72
N LYS A 145 -22.24 -4.51 4.14
CA LYS A 145 -23.51 -4.15 3.47
C LYS A 145 -24.51 -3.54 4.44
N SER A 146 -24.62 -4.08 5.66
CA SER A 146 -25.62 -3.65 6.64
C SER A 146 -25.38 -2.24 7.21
N THR A 147 -24.13 -1.79 7.29
CA THR A 147 -23.75 -0.51 7.92
C THR A 147 -23.28 0.52 6.91
N GLY A 148 -22.78 0.09 5.74
CA GLY A 148 -22.11 0.96 4.79
C GLY A 148 -20.73 1.44 5.25
N GLU A 149 -20.15 0.81 6.27
CA GLU A 149 -18.81 1.12 6.78
C GLU A 149 -17.74 0.28 6.08
N ARG A 150 -16.52 0.83 5.93
CA ARG A 150 -15.38 0.10 5.38
C ARG A 150 -14.91 -0.98 6.37
N LEU A 151 -14.61 -2.18 5.86
CA LEU A 151 -14.11 -3.30 6.69
C LEU A 151 -12.65 -3.13 7.10
N PHE A 152 -11.86 -2.43 6.28
CA PHE A 152 -10.43 -2.20 6.49
C PHE A 152 -10.12 -0.72 6.46
N LYS A 153 -8.91 -0.36 6.88
CA LYS A 153 -8.45 1.01 6.73
C LYS A 153 -8.29 1.32 5.23
N PRO A 154 -8.81 2.45 4.75
CA PRO A 154 -8.69 2.81 3.34
C PRO A 154 -7.27 3.23 2.95
N TRP A 155 -6.51 3.79 3.88
CA TRP A 155 -5.12 4.20 3.68
C TRP A 155 -4.31 4.17 4.97
N ALA A 156 -2.99 4.31 4.83
CA ALA A 156 -2.06 4.63 5.89
C ALA A 156 -1.19 5.83 5.51
N ILE A 157 -0.80 6.64 6.51
CA ILE A 157 0.07 7.80 6.34
C ILE A 157 1.45 7.47 6.93
N PHE A 158 2.50 7.72 6.15
CA PHE A 158 3.88 7.56 6.54
C PHE A 158 4.62 8.87 6.38
N THR A 159 5.42 9.23 7.39
CA THR A 159 6.39 10.32 7.25
C THR A 159 7.77 9.70 6.99
N ARG A 160 8.42 10.13 5.91
CA ARG A 160 9.78 9.73 5.55
C ARG A 160 10.59 10.99 5.29
N GLN A 161 11.63 11.19 6.11
CA GLN A 161 12.24 12.51 6.26
C GLN A 161 11.13 13.50 6.65
N ASP A 162 10.89 14.52 5.84
CA ASP A 162 9.84 15.50 6.06
C ASP A 162 8.63 15.28 5.10
N ILE A 163 8.71 14.28 4.20
CA ILE A 163 7.66 13.99 3.21
C ILE A 163 6.54 13.17 3.84
N LYS A 164 5.29 13.63 3.70
CA LYS A 164 4.08 12.89 4.05
C LYS A 164 3.60 12.06 2.85
N ILE A 165 3.67 10.74 2.99
CA ILE A 165 3.28 9.77 1.97
C ILE A 165 1.99 9.08 2.42
N ALA A 166 0.94 9.16 1.62
CA ALA A 166 -0.28 8.37 1.80
C ALA A 166 -0.21 7.12 0.92
N VAL A 167 -0.55 5.97 1.49
CA VAL A 167 -0.67 4.70 0.76
C VAL A 167 -2.12 4.25 0.85
N ILE A 168 -2.83 4.21 -0.28
CA ILE A 168 -4.20 3.72 -0.43
C ILE A 168 -4.17 2.21 -0.68
N GLY A 169 -5.09 1.45 -0.11
CA GLY A 169 -5.30 0.03 -0.46
C GLY A 169 -6.53 -0.16 -1.33
N LEU A 170 -6.45 -1.01 -2.36
CA LEU A 170 -7.60 -1.39 -3.19
C LEU A 170 -7.56 -2.88 -3.54
N THR A 171 -8.74 -3.49 -3.57
CA THR A 171 -8.93 -4.91 -3.87
C THR A 171 -9.82 -5.07 -5.10
N THR A 172 -9.53 -6.04 -5.98
CA THR A 172 -10.40 -6.36 -7.12
C THR A 172 -11.84 -6.64 -6.66
N ASP A 173 -12.83 -6.08 -7.36
CA ASP A 173 -14.25 -6.33 -7.11
C ASP A 173 -14.73 -7.68 -7.69
N ASP A 174 -13.86 -8.41 -8.37
CA ASP A 174 -14.10 -9.82 -8.72
C ASP A 174 -14.03 -10.77 -7.53
N THR A 175 -13.45 -10.36 -6.39
CA THR A 175 -13.36 -11.18 -5.17
C THR A 175 -14.71 -11.78 -4.76
N ALA A 176 -15.79 -10.98 -4.83
CA ALA A 176 -17.15 -11.43 -4.52
C ALA A 176 -17.70 -12.48 -5.49
N LYS A 177 -17.16 -12.53 -6.73
CA LYS A 177 -17.58 -13.49 -7.77
C LYS A 177 -16.78 -14.79 -7.71
N ILE A 178 -15.49 -14.71 -7.34
CA ILE A 178 -14.56 -15.85 -7.39
C ILE A 178 -14.42 -16.59 -6.06
N GLY A 179 -14.60 -15.92 -4.93
CA GLY A 179 -14.45 -16.54 -3.60
C GLY A 179 -15.71 -17.27 -3.12
N ASN A 180 -15.66 -17.80 -1.89
CA ASN A 180 -16.79 -18.51 -1.29
C ASN A 180 -17.91 -17.52 -0.88
N PRO A 181 -19.13 -17.62 -1.46
CA PRO A 181 -20.24 -16.71 -1.14
C PRO A 181 -20.62 -16.69 0.35
N GLU A 182 -20.39 -17.79 1.08
CA GLU A 182 -20.69 -17.87 2.52
C GLU A 182 -19.91 -16.82 3.33
N TYR A 183 -18.67 -16.54 2.93
CA TYR A 183 -17.81 -15.55 3.60
C TYR A 183 -18.17 -14.10 3.24
N PHE A 184 -19.03 -13.88 2.24
CA PHE A 184 -19.38 -12.55 1.72
C PHE A 184 -20.82 -12.11 2.00
N THR A 185 -21.54 -12.85 2.86
CA THR A 185 -22.98 -12.59 3.13
C THR A 185 -23.26 -11.10 3.40
N ASP A 186 -22.47 -10.48 4.29
CA ASP A 186 -22.59 -9.06 4.67
C ASP A 186 -21.40 -8.20 4.17
N ILE A 187 -20.68 -8.67 3.15
CA ILE A 187 -19.52 -7.97 2.56
C ILE A 187 -19.83 -7.63 1.11
N GLU A 188 -19.52 -6.40 0.70
CA GLU A 188 -19.51 -5.98 -0.70
C GLU A 188 -18.15 -5.41 -1.10
N PHE A 189 -17.78 -5.64 -2.36
CA PHE A 189 -16.61 -5.08 -2.98
C PHE A 189 -17.09 -4.05 -4.01
N ARG A 190 -16.84 -2.77 -3.75
CA ARG A 190 -17.19 -1.68 -4.65
C ARG A 190 -16.11 -1.52 -5.72
N LYS A 191 -16.47 -0.84 -6.81
CA LYS A 191 -15.55 -0.58 -7.93
C LYS A 191 -14.30 0.18 -7.43
N PRO A 192 -13.10 -0.42 -7.50
CA PRO A 192 -11.91 0.18 -6.90
C PRO A 192 -11.51 1.52 -7.55
N ALA A 193 -11.67 1.68 -8.86
CA ALA A 193 -11.34 2.93 -9.55
C ALA A 193 -12.23 4.11 -9.13
N GLU A 194 -13.51 3.87 -8.84
CA GLU A 194 -14.40 4.92 -8.32
C GLU A 194 -14.09 5.23 -6.86
N GLU A 195 -13.79 4.21 -6.05
CA GLU A 195 -13.36 4.39 -4.67
C GLU A 195 -12.03 5.17 -4.58
N ALA A 196 -11.09 4.92 -5.49
CA ALA A 196 -9.83 5.63 -5.57
C ALA A 196 -10.04 7.15 -5.75
N LYS A 197 -10.98 7.56 -6.61
CA LYS A 197 -11.33 8.98 -6.81
C LYS A 197 -11.82 9.62 -5.51
N VAL A 198 -12.70 8.92 -4.79
CA VAL A 198 -13.24 9.38 -3.50
C VAL A 198 -12.13 9.52 -2.46
N VAL A 199 -11.29 8.49 -2.32
CA VAL A 199 -10.21 8.47 -1.31
C VAL A 199 -9.14 9.51 -1.61
N ILE A 200 -8.74 9.68 -2.88
CA ILE A 200 -7.79 10.73 -3.26
C ILE A 200 -8.35 12.12 -2.91
N GLN A 201 -9.63 12.34 -3.13
CA GLN A 201 -10.28 13.59 -2.74
C GLN A 201 -10.28 13.78 -1.22
N GLU A 202 -10.64 12.74 -0.44
CA GLU A 202 -10.61 12.76 1.03
C GLU A 202 -9.21 13.08 1.57
N LEU A 203 -8.17 12.41 1.04
CA LEU A 203 -6.78 12.64 1.39
C LEU A 203 -6.33 14.08 1.10
N ASN A 204 -6.66 14.60 -0.09
CA ASN A 204 -6.29 15.96 -0.48
C ASN A 204 -6.98 17.03 0.36
N MET A 205 -8.20 16.78 0.84
CA MET A 205 -8.92 17.72 1.70
C MET A 205 -8.42 17.69 3.15
N ASN A 206 -8.22 16.49 3.69
CA ASN A 206 -8.06 16.29 5.13
C ASN A 206 -6.59 16.11 5.55
N GLU A 207 -5.84 15.28 4.82
CA GLU A 207 -4.48 14.88 5.20
C GLU A 207 -3.40 15.70 4.47
N LYS A 208 -3.70 16.13 3.24
CA LYS A 208 -2.79 16.89 2.35
C LYS A 208 -1.41 16.22 2.25
N PRO A 209 -1.33 14.95 1.82
CA PRO A 209 -0.06 14.28 1.62
C PRO A 209 0.70 14.92 0.45
N ASP A 210 2.03 14.86 0.51
CA ASP A 210 2.92 15.31 -0.56
C ASP A 210 2.97 14.29 -1.70
N VAL A 211 2.81 13.01 -1.35
CA VAL A 211 2.84 11.88 -2.28
C VAL A 211 1.67 10.94 -1.95
N ILE A 212 0.94 10.51 -2.97
CA ILE A 212 -0.08 9.45 -2.85
C ILE A 212 0.37 8.26 -3.70
N ILE A 213 0.40 7.08 -3.09
CA ILE A 213 0.66 5.79 -3.73
C ILE A 213 -0.58 4.94 -3.56
N ALA A 214 -0.92 4.13 -4.55
CA ALA A 214 -1.89 3.04 -4.37
C ALA A 214 -1.14 1.71 -4.31
N THR A 215 -1.42 0.89 -3.30
CA THR A 215 -1.08 -0.54 -3.28
C THR A 215 -2.36 -1.29 -3.60
N THR A 216 -2.36 -2.04 -4.69
CA THR A 216 -3.57 -2.61 -5.28
C THR A 216 -3.43 -4.10 -5.50
N HIS A 217 -4.58 -4.77 -5.49
CA HIS A 217 -4.71 -6.15 -5.89
C HIS A 217 -5.77 -6.26 -7.01
N MET A 218 -5.45 -5.70 -8.18
CA MET A 218 -6.40 -5.48 -9.28
C MET A 218 -5.95 -6.08 -10.62
N GLY A 219 -4.65 -6.24 -10.84
CA GLY A 219 -4.09 -6.81 -12.05
C GLY A 219 -3.66 -5.78 -13.09
N HIS A 220 -2.54 -6.07 -13.76
CA HIS A 220 -2.06 -5.32 -14.91
C HIS A 220 -2.44 -6.04 -16.22
N TYR A 221 -3.24 -5.39 -17.03
CA TYR A 221 -3.67 -5.88 -18.34
C TYR A 221 -3.14 -4.95 -19.43
N ASP A 222 -2.49 -5.51 -20.46
CA ASP A 222 -1.93 -4.75 -21.57
C ASP A 222 -2.99 -3.81 -22.14
N ASN A 223 -2.64 -2.53 -22.27
CA ASN A 223 -3.54 -1.48 -22.75
C ASN A 223 -4.89 -1.35 -22.00
N GLY A 224 -5.02 -1.91 -20.79
CA GLY A 224 -6.30 -1.99 -20.09
C GLY A 224 -7.29 -3.00 -20.69
N ASP A 225 -6.81 -3.94 -21.51
CA ASP A 225 -7.63 -4.98 -22.13
C ASP A 225 -7.89 -6.13 -21.13
N HIS A 226 -8.68 -5.85 -20.08
CA HIS A 226 -8.95 -6.74 -18.95
C HIS A 226 -9.78 -8.00 -19.27
N GLY A 227 -10.36 -8.08 -20.47
CA GLY A 227 -11.12 -9.24 -20.94
C GLY A 227 -12.36 -9.52 -20.08
N SER A 228 -12.44 -10.72 -19.52
CA SER A 228 -13.55 -11.14 -18.65
C SER A 228 -13.36 -10.76 -17.18
N ASN A 229 -12.16 -10.30 -16.79
CA ASN A 229 -11.86 -9.90 -15.42
C ASN A 229 -12.48 -8.53 -15.12
N ALA A 230 -12.47 -8.12 -13.87
CA ALA A 230 -12.74 -6.75 -13.46
C ALA A 230 -11.67 -5.78 -14.05
N PRO A 231 -12.04 -4.50 -14.29
CA PRO A 231 -11.08 -3.49 -14.71
C PRO A 231 -9.87 -3.37 -13.76
N GLY A 232 -8.68 -3.30 -14.35
CA GLY A 232 -7.40 -3.38 -13.63
C GLY A 232 -6.71 -2.03 -13.39
N ASP A 233 -5.42 -2.10 -13.07
CA ASP A 233 -4.59 -0.94 -12.71
C ASP A 233 -4.50 0.10 -13.82
N VAL A 234 -4.35 -0.33 -15.08
CA VAL A 234 -4.20 0.55 -16.26
C VAL A 234 -5.46 1.40 -16.47
N GLU A 235 -6.64 0.79 -16.38
CA GLU A 235 -7.91 1.50 -16.55
C GLU A 235 -8.20 2.44 -15.38
N MET A 236 -7.87 2.02 -14.16
CA MET A 236 -7.94 2.90 -13.00
C MET A 236 -7.06 4.13 -13.21
N ALA A 237 -5.77 3.95 -13.54
CA ALA A 237 -4.82 5.05 -13.76
C ALA A 237 -5.34 6.06 -14.80
N ARG A 238 -5.88 5.56 -15.92
CA ARG A 238 -6.47 6.39 -16.98
C ARG A 238 -7.73 7.13 -16.56
N SER A 239 -8.49 6.59 -15.61
CA SER A 239 -9.72 7.21 -15.09
C SER A 239 -9.47 8.30 -14.05
N LEU A 240 -8.27 8.33 -13.46
CA LEU A 240 -7.87 9.27 -12.42
C LEU A 240 -7.30 10.56 -13.02
N PRO A 241 -7.32 11.69 -12.29
CA PRO A 241 -6.60 12.88 -12.72
C PRO A 241 -5.11 12.57 -12.94
N ALA A 242 -4.54 13.07 -14.03
CA ALA A 242 -3.15 12.82 -14.38
C ALA A 242 -2.19 13.22 -13.23
N GLY A 243 -1.31 12.30 -12.84
CA GLY A 243 -0.33 12.52 -11.76
C GLY A 243 -0.93 12.57 -10.34
N SER A 244 -2.20 12.19 -10.16
CA SER A 244 -2.83 12.13 -8.83
C SER A 244 -2.26 11.03 -7.92
N LEU A 245 -1.69 9.99 -8.52
CA LEU A 245 -0.89 8.97 -7.86
C LEU A 245 0.52 9.02 -8.42
N ALA A 246 1.53 8.88 -7.54
CA ALA A 246 2.92 8.78 -7.96
C ALA A 246 3.23 7.40 -8.57
N MET A 247 2.59 6.35 -8.07
CA MET A 247 2.67 4.99 -8.60
C MET A 247 1.50 4.12 -8.12
N ILE A 248 1.27 3.04 -8.84
CA ILE A 248 0.42 1.92 -8.46
C ILE A 248 1.32 0.71 -8.25
N VAL A 249 1.34 0.19 -7.02
CA VAL A 249 2.02 -1.05 -6.65
C VAL A 249 1.00 -2.17 -6.73
N GLY A 250 0.97 -2.87 -7.87
CA GLY A 250 -0.05 -3.87 -8.19
C GLY A 250 0.26 -5.29 -7.70
N GLY A 251 -0.69 -6.18 -8.00
CA GLY A 251 -0.69 -7.63 -7.77
C GLY A 251 -1.80 -8.28 -8.61
N HIS A 252 -2.25 -9.49 -8.26
CA HIS A 252 -3.37 -10.23 -8.85
C HIS A 252 -3.08 -10.88 -10.21
N SER A 253 -2.54 -10.12 -11.17
CA SER A 253 -2.21 -10.71 -12.49
C SER A 253 -0.94 -11.56 -12.46
N GLN A 254 -0.19 -11.54 -11.34
CA GLN A 254 1.04 -12.31 -11.11
C GLN A 254 2.13 -12.11 -12.18
N ASP A 255 2.26 -10.86 -12.67
CA ASP A 255 3.19 -10.52 -13.74
C ASP A 255 4.35 -9.64 -13.28
N PRO A 256 5.57 -9.86 -13.80
CA PRO A 256 6.57 -8.81 -13.84
C PRO A 256 6.18 -7.76 -14.88
N VAL A 257 5.68 -6.59 -14.44
CA VAL A 257 5.31 -5.48 -15.32
C VAL A 257 6.57 -4.77 -15.84
N CYS A 258 7.17 -5.37 -16.87
CA CYS A 258 8.32 -4.86 -17.60
C CYS A 258 7.92 -4.60 -19.05
N MET A 259 7.92 -3.36 -19.49
CA MET A 259 7.36 -2.96 -20.77
C MET A 259 8.32 -3.22 -21.94
N ALA A 260 7.80 -3.86 -23.00
CA ALA A 260 8.52 -4.02 -24.27
C ALA A 260 8.28 -2.81 -25.19
N SER A 261 7.11 -2.20 -25.09
CA SER A 261 6.71 -0.95 -25.73
C SER A 261 5.55 -0.33 -24.96
N GLU A 262 5.14 0.88 -25.35
CA GLU A 262 3.94 1.54 -24.78
C GLU A 262 2.74 0.58 -24.81
N ASN A 263 2.04 0.46 -23.67
CA ASN A 263 0.87 -0.39 -23.46
C ASN A 263 1.07 -1.90 -23.72
N LYS A 264 2.31 -2.40 -23.77
CA LYS A 264 2.60 -3.82 -24.00
C LYS A 264 3.75 -4.34 -23.14
N LYS A 265 3.45 -5.24 -22.21
CA LYS A 265 4.44 -5.89 -21.36
C LYS A 265 5.23 -6.98 -22.07
N GLN A 266 6.43 -7.26 -21.56
CA GLN A 266 7.26 -8.37 -21.97
C GLN A 266 6.73 -9.66 -21.31
N VAL A 267 6.05 -10.50 -22.10
CA VAL A 267 5.44 -11.75 -21.63
C VAL A 267 6.44 -12.74 -21.00
N ASN A 268 7.66 -12.82 -21.56
CA ASN A 268 8.71 -13.73 -21.09
C ASN A 268 9.87 -12.92 -20.49
N TYR A 269 9.57 -12.13 -19.45
CA TYR A 269 10.60 -11.39 -18.75
C TYR A 269 11.57 -12.34 -18.05
N VAL A 270 12.88 -12.07 -18.18
CA VAL A 270 13.94 -12.85 -17.52
C VAL A 270 14.47 -12.03 -16.35
N PRO A 271 14.40 -12.54 -15.11
CA PRO A 271 14.91 -11.83 -13.94
C PRO A 271 16.37 -11.36 -14.12
N GLY A 272 16.64 -10.10 -13.76
CA GLY A 272 17.95 -9.47 -13.89
C GLY A 272 18.22 -8.80 -15.25
N THR A 273 17.32 -8.93 -16.23
CA THR A 273 17.38 -8.11 -17.46
C THR A 273 16.78 -6.72 -17.21
N PRO A 274 17.08 -5.70 -18.06
CA PRO A 274 16.49 -4.38 -17.89
C PRO A 274 14.95 -4.43 -17.89
N CYS A 275 14.34 -3.73 -16.95
CA CYS A 275 12.89 -3.62 -16.80
C CYS A 275 12.51 -2.15 -16.70
N ALA A 276 11.59 -1.71 -17.56
CA ALA A 276 10.95 -0.42 -17.45
C ALA A 276 9.51 -0.65 -16.97
N PRO A 277 9.03 0.01 -15.90
CA PRO A 277 7.62 -0.04 -15.53
C PRO A 277 6.76 0.67 -16.60
N ASP A 278 5.45 0.45 -16.56
CA ASP A 278 4.45 1.17 -17.36
C ASP A 278 4.29 2.62 -16.90
#